data_AF-A0A382P3C8-F1
#
_entry.id   AF-A0A382P3C8-F1
#
_cell.length_a   1.000
_cell.length_b   1.000
_cell.length_c   1.000
_cell.angle_alpha   90.00
_cell.angle_beta   90.00
_cell.angle_gamma   90.00
#
_symmetry.space_group_name_H-M   'P 1'
#
loop_
_entity.id
_entity.type
_entity.pdbx_description
1 polymer ?
#
loop_
_entity_poly.entity_id
_entity_poly.type
_entity_poly.pdbx_seq_one_letter_code
_entity_poly.pdbx_strand_id
1 'polypeptide(L)'
;AYSLCNTVPVKGTLVTAEGQHSEILEEAADNNGTRILFSDEMSVSRQELDSFSYLEHPQNIAVALDVCRQVGIDRETALRGMQNVQPDLGALVVWKLGQDKRTIEFVNGMAANDPVSTLQIWKFVIDRYPAEGGTCIFFNARDDRPVRTRQMLELTFTQIRPDHLIVRGDRVRSTIDRLEHHSPKTQVRTIGLANDLDEVVNAVMGLPHDTLVYAIGNQVGPGQDILSRLAGYRYHG
;
A
#
# COMPACT_ATOMS: atom_id res chain seq x y z
N ALA A 1 7.57 -2.25 18.23
CA ALA A 1 6.93 -2.37 19.56
C ALA A 1 7.21 -1.15 20.44
N TYR A 2 8.41 -0.98 21.02
CA TYR A 2 8.66 0.05 22.06
C TYR A 2 8.32 1.50 21.68
N SER A 3 8.52 1.92 20.42
CA SER A 3 8.11 3.26 19.99
C SER A 3 6.60 3.47 20.01
N LEU A 4 5.80 2.40 19.81
CA LEU A 4 4.34 2.43 19.88
C LEU A 4 3.85 2.50 21.34
N CYS A 5 4.60 1.94 22.29
CA CYS A 5 4.27 2.06 23.72
C CYS A 5 4.20 3.52 24.20
N ASN A 6 4.92 4.44 23.54
CA ASN A 6 4.86 5.87 23.83
C ASN A 6 3.51 6.52 23.45
N THR A 7 2.67 5.85 22.66
CA THR A 7 1.33 6.33 22.31
C THR A 7 0.24 5.78 23.22
N VAL A 8 0.59 4.92 24.19
CA VAL A 8 -0.35 4.37 25.16
C VAL A 8 -0.79 5.50 26.08
N PRO A 9 -2.09 5.85 26.14
CA PRO A 9 -2.57 6.94 26.97
C PRO A 9 -2.39 6.62 28.47
N VAL A 10 -2.52 7.62 29.34
CA VAL A 10 -2.56 7.45 30.80
C VAL A 10 -4.01 7.48 31.25
N LYS A 11 -4.45 6.47 32.03
CA LYS A 11 -5.83 6.32 32.52
C LYS A 11 -6.89 6.42 31.42
N GLY A 12 -6.55 5.95 30.21
CA GLY A 12 -7.38 6.07 29.02
C GLY A 12 -7.86 4.72 28.50
N THR A 13 -8.38 4.71 27.27
CA THR A 13 -8.62 3.49 26.50
C THR A 13 -7.73 3.52 25.26
N LEU A 14 -6.99 2.44 25.01
CA LEU A 14 -6.25 2.19 23.79
C LEU A 14 -7.03 1.18 22.94
N VAL A 15 -7.34 1.54 21.70
CA VAL A 15 -7.90 0.62 20.69
C VAL A 15 -6.81 0.35 19.65
N THR A 16 -6.52 -0.91 19.35
CA THR A 16 -5.43 -1.30 18.45
C THR A 16 -5.73 -2.62 17.74
N ALA A 17 -5.16 -2.83 16.56
CA ALA A 17 -5.12 -4.13 15.88
C ALA A 17 -3.72 -4.77 15.92
N GLU A 18 -2.77 -4.18 16.64
CA GLU A 18 -1.39 -4.69 16.74
C GLU A 18 -1.35 -5.98 17.57
N GLY A 19 -1.21 -7.12 16.88
CA GLY A 19 -1.16 -8.44 17.52
C GLY A 19 0.23 -9.07 17.66
N GLN A 20 1.27 -8.57 16.97
CA GLN A 20 2.59 -9.24 16.99
C GLN A 20 3.35 -9.02 18.30
N HIS A 21 3.08 -7.90 18.99
CA HIS A 21 3.77 -7.52 20.21
C HIS A 21 2.78 -7.09 21.30
N SER A 22 1.65 -7.79 21.40
CA SER A 22 0.56 -7.48 22.33
C SER A 22 1.05 -7.40 23.78
N GLU A 23 1.91 -8.32 24.20
CA GLU A 23 2.47 -8.37 25.58
C GLU A 23 3.15 -7.06 25.99
N ILE A 24 3.91 -6.43 25.08
CA ILE A 24 4.63 -5.18 25.36
C ILE A 24 3.66 -3.99 25.45
N LEU A 25 2.57 -4.03 24.68
CA LEU A 25 1.52 -3.00 24.75
C LEU A 25 0.66 -3.16 26.01
N GLU A 26 0.38 -4.39 26.41
CA GLU A 26 -0.32 -4.71 27.65
C GLU A 26 0.47 -4.26 28.87
N GLU A 27 1.78 -4.54 28.93
CA GLU A 27 2.65 -4.05 30.02
C GLU A 27 2.64 -2.53 30.11
N ALA A 28 2.73 -1.84 28.97
CA ALA A 28 2.66 -0.37 28.93
C ALA A 28 1.27 0.15 29.34
N ALA A 29 0.20 -0.54 28.98
CA ALA A 29 -1.16 -0.20 29.36
C ALA A 29 -1.38 -0.36 30.87
N ASP A 30 -0.90 -1.44 31.46
CA ASP A 30 -0.97 -1.71 32.90
C ASP A 30 -0.23 -0.63 33.70
N ASN A 31 1.00 -0.29 33.28
CA ASN A 31 1.78 0.78 33.90
C ASN A 31 1.08 2.15 33.84
N ASN A 32 0.30 2.39 32.80
CA ASN A 32 -0.43 3.63 32.61
C ASN A 32 -1.86 3.61 33.18
N GLY A 33 -2.32 2.48 33.73
CA GLY A 33 -3.72 2.28 34.14
C GLY A 33 -4.71 2.42 32.99
N THR A 34 -4.31 2.02 31.78
CA THR A 34 -5.08 2.13 30.54
C THR A 34 -5.80 0.83 30.23
N ARG A 35 -7.06 0.94 29.80
CA ARG A 35 -7.82 -0.20 29.28
C ARG A 35 -7.42 -0.43 27.82
N ILE A 36 -6.95 -1.62 27.49
CA ILE A 36 -6.63 -2.00 26.11
C ILE A 36 -7.78 -2.79 25.47
N LEU A 37 -8.04 -2.51 24.19
CA LEU A 37 -9.02 -3.21 23.35
C LEU A 37 -8.34 -3.61 22.04
N PHE A 38 -8.35 -4.90 21.74
CA PHE A 38 -7.85 -5.44 20.48
C PHE A 38 -9.01 -5.59 19.48
N SER A 39 -8.90 -4.91 18.35
CA SER A 39 -9.89 -4.94 17.29
C SER A 39 -9.68 -6.15 16.39
N ASP A 40 -10.79 -6.82 16.05
CA ASP A 40 -10.80 -7.99 15.18
C ASP A 40 -11.14 -7.61 13.75
N GLU A 41 -10.21 -7.83 12.81
CA GLU A 41 -10.42 -7.58 11.38
C GLU A 41 -11.53 -8.45 10.79
N MET A 42 -11.78 -9.64 11.35
CA MET A 42 -12.82 -10.55 10.91
C MET A 42 -14.23 -10.05 11.27
N SER A 43 -14.33 -9.02 12.11
CA SER A 43 -15.58 -8.33 12.41
C SER A 43 -16.09 -7.48 11.24
N VAL A 44 -15.28 -7.25 10.21
CA VAL A 44 -15.63 -6.50 9.01
C VAL A 44 -15.91 -7.47 7.87
N SER A 45 -17.14 -7.50 7.40
CA SER A 45 -17.58 -8.36 6.32
C SER A 45 -17.10 -7.87 4.96
N ARG A 46 -17.01 -8.79 3.98
CA ARG A 46 -16.72 -8.42 2.58
C ARG A 46 -17.71 -7.43 2.00
N GLN A 47 -19.00 -7.56 2.32
CA GLN A 47 -20.03 -6.64 1.84
C GLN A 47 -19.82 -5.20 2.36
N GLU A 48 -19.39 -5.05 3.62
CA GLU A 48 -19.05 -3.75 4.19
C GLU A 48 -17.82 -3.14 3.49
N LEU A 49 -16.80 -3.95 3.17
CA LEU A 49 -15.61 -3.53 2.44
C LEU A 49 -15.92 -3.10 1.00
N ASP A 50 -16.74 -3.88 0.30
CA ASP A 50 -17.10 -3.65 -1.11
C ASP A 50 -17.93 -2.36 -1.29
N SER A 51 -18.45 -1.79 -0.21
CA SER A 51 -19.23 -0.54 -0.22
C SER A 51 -18.36 0.72 -0.14
N PHE A 52 -17.04 0.59 0.05
CA PHE A 52 -16.10 1.73 0.02
C PHE A 52 -15.76 2.12 -1.42
N SER A 53 -15.57 3.43 -1.65
CA SER A 53 -15.18 3.97 -2.96
C SER A 53 -13.71 3.72 -3.34
N TYR A 54 -12.94 3.17 -2.41
CA TYR A 54 -11.53 2.82 -2.52
C TYR A 54 -11.24 1.57 -1.69
N LEU A 55 -10.06 0.96 -1.87
CA LEU A 55 -9.71 -0.23 -1.12
C LEU A 55 -9.18 0.15 0.27
N GLU A 56 -9.87 -0.27 1.32
CA GLU A 56 -9.48 -0.04 2.72
C GLU A 56 -9.08 -1.35 3.41
N HIS A 57 -8.16 -1.27 4.38
CA HIS A 57 -7.75 -2.45 5.13
C HIS A 57 -8.78 -2.78 6.22
N PRO A 58 -9.25 -4.05 6.33
CA PRO A 58 -10.25 -4.43 7.33
C PRO A 58 -9.86 -4.08 8.77
N GLN A 59 -8.58 -4.18 9.13
CA GLN A 59 -8.06 -3.75 10.44
C GLN A 59 -8.30 -2.25 10.72
N ASN A 60 -8.13 -1.38 9.72
CA ASN A 60 -8.34 0.06 9.90
C ASN A 60 -9.80 0.36 10.21
N ILE A 61 -10.71 -0.30 9.49
CA ILE A 61 -12.15 -0.19 9.71
C ILE A 61 -12.52 -0.75 11.09
N ALA A 62 -12.02 -1.93 11.46
CA ALA A 62 -12.31 -2.55 12.76
C ALA A 62 -11.89 -1.65 13.92
N VAL A 63 -10.67 -1.09 13.88
CA VAL A 63 -10.18 -0.14 14.88
C VAL A 63 -11.06 1.10 14.95
N ALA A 64 -11.39 1.69 13.80
CA ALA A 64 -12.23 2.88 13.77
C ALA A 64 -13.64 2.62 14.31
N LEU A 65 -14.24 1.46 13.99
CA LEU A 65 -15.55 1.06 14.51
C LEU A 65 -15.53 0.85 16.03
N ASP A 66 -14.48 0.22 16.56
CA ASP A 66 -14.33 0.06 18.01
C ASP A 66 -14.14 1.38 18.73
N VAL A 67 -13.38 2.32 18.16
CA VAL A 67 -13.26 3.70 18.68
C VAL A 67 -14.62 4.39 18.68
N CYS A 68 -15.36 4.34 17.56
CA CYS A 68 -16.71 4.91 17.45
C CYS A 68 -17.66 4.35 18.51
N ARG A 69 -17.61 3.03 18.73
CA ARG A 69 -18.40 2.35 19.76
C ARG A 69 -18.05 2.85 21.17
N GLN A 70 -16.77 3.08 21.48
CA GLN A 70 -16.36 3.60 22.80
C GLN A 70 -16.90 5.01 23.08
N VAL A 71 -17.13 5.82 22.05
CA VAL A 71 -17.69 7.18 22.17
C VAL A 71 -19.20 7.24 21.97
N GLY A 72 -19.87 6.08 21.88
CA GLY A 72 -21.33 5.98 21.80
C GLY A 72 -21.92 6.17 20.40
N ILE A 73 -21.10 6.10 19.34
CA ILE A 73 -21.57 6.09 17.96
C ILE A 73 -21.93 4.66 17.56
N ASP A 74 -23.14 4.44 17.05
CA ASP A 74 -23.56 3.13 16.58
C ASP A 74 -22.80 2.72 15.31
N ARG A 75 -22.69 1.40 15.10
CA ARG A 75 -21.91 0.83 13.99
C ARG A 75 -22.38 1.31 12.63
N GLU A 76 -23.70 1.41 12.42
CA GLU A 76 -24.27 1.76 11.12
C GLU A 76 -23.94 3.21 10.77
N THR A 77 -24.10 4.13 11.72
CA THR A 77 -23.69 5.54 11.58
C THR A 77 -22.19 5.65 11.31
N ALA A 78 -21.35 4.91 12.05
CA ALA A 78 -19.90 4.93 11.87
C ALA A 78 -19.49 4.42 10.48
N LEU A 79 -19.97 3.25 10.04
CA LEU A 79 -19.69 2.68 8.72
C LEU A 79 -20.13 3.60 7.59
N ARG A 80 -21.35 4.16 7.69
CA ARG A 80 -21.87 5.08 6.69
C ARG A 80 -21.01 6.33 6.59
N GLY A 81 -20.51 6.85 7.71
CA GLY A 81 -19.56 7.96 7.74
C GLY A 81 -18.25 7.62 7.03
N MET A 82 -17.67 6.46 7.33
CA MET A 82 -16.43 5.98 6.71
C MET A 82 -16.58 5.77 5.20
N GLN A 83 -17.69 5.19 4.74
CA GLN A 83 -17.94 4.90 3.32
C GLN A 83 -18.14 6.15 2.46
N ASN A 84 -18.66 7.24 3.06
CA ASN A 84 -18.90 8.51 2.36
C ASN A 84 -17.71 9.47 2.41
N VAL A 85 -16.61 9.11 3.08
CA VAL A 85 -15.44 9.97 3.15
C VAL A 85 -14.79 10.09 1.77
N GLN A 86 -14.32 11.29 1.44
CA GLN A 86 -13.43 11.44 0.30
C GLN A 86 -12.09 10.79 0.67
N PRO A 87 -11.58 9.83 -0.10
CA PRO A 87 -10.31 9.18 0.21
C PRO A 87 -9.17 10.19 0.27
N ASP A 88 -8.23 9.94 1.16
CA ASP A 88 -6.95 10.65 1.15
C ASP A 88 -6.26 10.46 -0.20
N LEU A 89 -5.42 11.42 -0.60
CA LEU A 89 -4.66 11.33 -1.85
C LEU A 89 -3.84 10.02 -1.96
N GLY A 90 -3.50 9.41 -0.82
CA GLY A 90 -2.76 8.14 -0.72
C GLY A 90 -3.62 6.87 -0.69
N ALA A 91 -4.95 6.97 -0.68
CA ALA A 91 -5.80 5.79 -0.63
C ALA A 91 -5.45 4.80 -1.75
N LEU A 92 -5.61 3.51 -1.47
CA LEU A 92 -5.37 2.45 -2.43
C LEU A 92 -6.45 2.53 -3.52
N VAL A 93 -6.06 3.00 -4.70
CA VAL A 93 -6.96 3.20 -5.83
C VAL A 93 -6.56 2.28 -6.98
N VAL A 94 -7.56 1.67 -7.62
CA VAL A 94 -7.40 0.82 -8.80
C VAL A 94 -7.92 1.57 -10.02
N TRP A 95 -7.07 1.74 -11.04
CA TRP A 95 -7.38 2.37 -12.31
C TRP A 95 -7.19 1.38 -13.44
N LYS A 96 -8.17 1.28 -14.32
CA LYS A 96 -7.94 0.71 -15.65
C LYS A 96 -7.36 1.80 -16.53
N LEU A 97 -6.13 1.64 -16.97
CA LEU A 97 -5.46 2.56 -17.90
C LEU A 97 -5.53 1.97 -19.30
N GLY A 98 -5.89 2.77 -20.31
CA GLY A 98 -6.02 2.34 -21.69
C GLY A 98 -5.07 3.11 -22.61
N GLN A 99 -4.41 2.38 -23.51
CA GLN A 99 -3.70 2.96 -24.64
C GLN A 99 -3.80 2.01 -25.85
N ASP A 100 -4.29 2.55 -26.97
CA ASP A 100 -4.61 1.77 -28.17
C ASP A 100 -5.58 0.60 -27.86
N LYS A 101 -5.17 -0.64 -28.14
CA LYS A 101 -5.90 -1.88 -27.81
C LYS A 101 -5.37 -2.57 -26.53
N ARG A 102 -4.52 -1.89 -25.76
CA ARG A 102 -3.91 -2.41 -24.53
C ARG A 102 -4.51 -1.72 -23.32
N THR A 103 -4.53 -2.45 -22.22
CA THR A 103 -5.03 -1.98 -20.93
C THR A 103 -4.07 -2.41 -19.85
N ILE A 104 -3.97 -1.63 -18.78
CA ILE A 104 -3.18 -1.90 -17.59
C ILE A 104 -4.10 -1.75 -16.39
N GLU A 105 -4.08 -2.71 -15.48
CA GLU A 105 -4.75 -2.59 -14.19
C GLU A 105 -3.74 -1.97 -13.22
N PHE A 106 -3.85 -0.67 -12.96
CA PHE A 106 -2.91 0.10 -12.16
C PHE A 106 -3.43 0.30 -10.74
N VAL A 107 -2.65 -0.09 -9.75
CA VAL A 107 -2.98 0.02 -8.33
C VAL A 107 -1.99 0.96 -7.64
N ASN A 108 -2.50 2.07 -7.10
CA ASN A 108 -1.67 3.00 -6.33
C ASN A 108 -1.54 2.56 -4.86
N GLY A 109 -0.45 1.88 -4.51
CA GLY A 109 -0.11 1.51 -3.13
C GLY A 109 0.93 2.40 -2.45
N MET A 110 1.24 3.58 -3.00
CA MET A 110 2.34 4.41 -2.49
C MET A 110 2.09 5.04 -1.11
N ALA A 111 0.91 4.86 -0.52
CA ALA A 111 0.68 5.20 0.89
C ALA A 111 1.15 4.11 1.87
N ALA A 112 1.39 2.87 1.40
CA ALA A 112 1.95 1.83 2.25
C ALA A 112 3.38 2.23 2.65
N ASN A 113 3.59 2.45 3.95
CA ASN A 113 4.83 3.04 4.47
C ASN A 113 5.91 2.02 4.84
N ASP A 114 5.56 0.73 4.91
CA ASP A 114 6.44 -0.35 5.36
C ASP A 114 6.27 -1.65 4.53
N PRO A 115 7.26 -2.57 4.56
CA PRO A 115 7.21 -3.80 3.77
C PRO A 115 6.08 -4.78 4.10
N VAL A 116 5.62 -4.83 5.36
CA VAL A 116 4.59 -5.78 5.80
C VAL A 116 3.25 -5.36 5.20
N SER A 117 2.86 -4.10 5.41
CA SER A 117 1.63 -3.53 4.84
C SER A 117 1.65 -3.60 3.31
N THR A 118 2.80 -3.32 2.69
CA THR A 118 2.95 -3.40 1.22
C THR A 118 2.68 -4.82 0.70
N LEU A 119 3.19 -5.85 1.39
CA LEU A 119 2.97 -7.25 1.00
C LEU A 119 1.53 -7.71 1.22
N GLN A 120 0.89 -7.27 2.30
CA GLN A 120 -0.51 -7.60 2.57
C GLN A 120 -1.42 -7.04 1.48
N ILE A 121 -1.20 -5.77 1.10
CA ILE A 121 -1.92 -5.14 -0.01
C ILE A 121 -1.65 -5.89 -1.31
N TRP A 122 -0.39 -6.25 -1.61
CA TRP A 122 -0.06 -7.01 -2.81
C TRP A 122 -0.85 -8.32 -2.91
N LYS A 123 -0.88 -9.12 -1.82
CA LYS A 123 -1.65 -10.38 -1.77
C LYS A 123 -3.14 -10.15 -1.99
N PHE A 124 -3.70 -9.13 -1.34
CA PHE A 124 -5.10 -8.78 -1.52
C PHE A 124 -5.43 -8.37 -2.97
N VAL A 125 -4.55 -7.59 -3.60
CA VAL A 125 -4.75 -7.06 -4.95
C VAL A 125 -4.65 -8.16 -6.00
N ILE A 126 -3.63 -9.02 -5.94
CA ILE A 126 -3.44 -10.08 -6.94
C ILE A 126 -4.57 -11.12 -6.91
N ASP A 127 -5.13 -11.41 -5.74
CA ASP A 127 -6.28 -12.32 -5.61
C ASP A 127 -7.57 -11.73 -6.19
N ARG A 128 -7.72 -10.40 -6.17
CA ARG A 128 -8.94 -9.69 -6.58
C ARG A 128 -8.91 -9.20 -8.02
N TYR A 129 -7.73 -8.92 -8.55
CA TYR A 129 -7.50 -8.41 -9.90
C TYR A 129 -6.54 -9.35 -10.65
N PRO A 130 -7.00 -10.57 -11.02
CA PRO A 130 -6.18 -11.47 -11.82
C PRO A 130 -5.94 -10.84 -13.19
N ALA A 131 -4.69 -10.92 -13.66
CA ALA A 131 -4.23 -10.24 -14.85
C ALA A 131 -3.48 -11.23 -15.75
N GLU A 132 -3.86 -11.31 -17.03
CA GLU A 132 -3.29 -12.28 -17.99
C GLU A 132 -1.90 -11.86 -18.49
N GLY A 133 -1.63 -10.56 -18.50
CA GLY A 133 -0.38 -9.94 -18.96
C GLY A 133 0.75 -9.95 -17.93
N GLY A 134 0.58 -10.65 -16.82
CA GLY A 134 1.55 -10.73 -15.74
C GLY A 134 1.51 -9.55 -14.76
N THR A 135 2.59 -9.41 -14.00
CA THR A 135 2.66 -8.54 -12.84
C THR A 135 3.83 -7.57 -12.91
N CYS A 136 3.63 -6.35 -12.43
CA CYS A 136 4.66 -5.32 -12.38
C CYS A 136 4.64 -4.60 -11.03
N ILE A 137 5.83 -4.45 -10.43
CA ILE A 137 6.02 -3.47 -9.35
C ILE A 137 6.60 -2.20 -9.94
N PHE A 138 5.92 -1.07 -9.73
CA PHE A 138 6.51 0.25 -9.97
C PHE A 138 6.97 0.82 -8.63
N PHE A 139 8.28 0.95 -8.43
CA PHE A 139 8.86 1.51 -7.21
C PHE A 139 9.42 2.93 -7.44
N ASN A 140 8.74 3.93 -6.87
CA ASN A 140 9.24 5.31 -6.85
C ASN A 140 10.09 5.55 -5.58
N ALA A 141 11.41 5.40 -5.69
CA ALA A 141 12.31 5.54 -4.56
C ALA A 141 12.57 7.00 -4.18
N ARG A 142 13.13 7.19 -2.98
CA ARG A 142 13.69 8.47 -2.53
C ARG A 142 15.17 8.33 -2.27
N ASP A 143 15.92 9.37 -2.63
CA ASP A 143 17.37 9.40 -2.44
C ASP A 143 17.77 9.57 -0.98
N ASP A 144 16.94 10.26 -0.18
CA ASP A 144 17.19 10.52 1.24
C ASP A 144 16.87 9.33 2.18
N ARG A 145 16.43 8.17 1.64
CA ARG A 145 15.97 7.02 2.44
C ARG A 145 16.54 5.67 1.98
N PRO A 146 17.88 5.49 1.92
CA PRO A 146 18.52 4.31 1.34
C PRO A 146 18.16 2.98 2.05
N VAL A 147 17.95 3.01 3.37
CA VAL A 147 17.56 1.81 4.14
C VAL A 147 16.17 1.32 3.72
N ARG A 148 15.18 2.22 3.62
CA ARG A 148 13.82 1.87 3.18
C ARG A 148 13.81 1.39 1.73
N THR A 149 14.61 2.03 0.87
CA THR A 149 14.78 1.59 -0.52
C THR A 149 15.28 0.15 -0.59
N ARG A 150 16.30 -0.20 0.21
CA ARG A 150 16.79 -1.57 0.28
C ARG A 150 15.73 -2.55 0.79
N GLN A 151 15.03 -2.23 1.87
CA GLN A 151 13.97 -3.09 2.42
C GLN A 151 12.86 -3.37 1.40
N MET A 152 12.48 -2.35 0.62
CA MET A 152 11.43 -2.51 -0.39
C MET A 152 11.89 -3.33 -1.60
N LEU A 153 13.15 -3.17 -2.02
CA LEU A 153 13.75 -4.04 -3.04
C LEU A 153 13.89 -5.47 -2.53
N GLU A 154 14.33 -5.67 -1.28
CA GLU A 154 14.39 -7.00 -0.65
C GLU A 154 13.01 -7.66 -0.64
N LEU A 155 11.96 -6.97 -0.20
CA LEU A 155 10.58 -7.46 -0.29
C LEU A 155 10.21 -7.85 -1.72
N THR A 156 10.50 -6.98 -2.68
CA THR A 156 10.13 -7.16 -4.10
C THR A 156 10.78 -8.42 -4.68
N PHE A 157 12.09 -8.61 -4.47
CA PHE A 157 12.83 -9.74 -5.02
C PHE A 157 12.64 -11.05 -4.24
N THR A 158 12.34 -11.00 -2.95
CA THR A 158 12.30 -12.22 -2.11
C THR A 158 10.89 -12.76 -1.90
N GLN A 159 9.88 -11.89 -1.83
CA GLN A 159 8.51 -12.27 -1.46
C GLN A 159 7.47 -11.97 -2.55
N ILE A 160 7.55 -10.82 -3.23
CA ILE A 160 6.58 -10.46 -4.29
C ILE A 160 6.91 -11.20 -5.60
N ARG A 161 8.16 -11.11 -6.05
CA ARG A 161 8.69 -11.76 -7.27
C ARG A 161 7.89 -11.47 -8.55
N PRO A 162 7.73 -10.20 -8.95
CA PRO A 162 6.92 -9.83 -10.12
C PRO A 162 7.60 -10.20 -11.45
N ASP A 163 6.84 -10.21 -12.54
CA ASP A 163 7.40 -10.40 -13.90
C ASP A 163 8.23 -9.17 -14.33
N HIS A 164 7.77 -7.98 -13.95
CA HIS A 164 8.44 -6.70 -14.25
C HIS A 164 8.69 -5.88 -12.98
N LEU A 165 9.81 -5.18 -12.94
CA LEU A 165 10.14 -4.20 -11.91
C LEU A 165 10.63 -2.90 -12.56
N ILE A 166 9.85 -1.83 -12.41
CA ILE A 166 10.23 -0.48 -12.83
C ILE A 166 10.64 0.28 -11.58
N VAL A 167 11.90 0.73 -11.50
CA VAL A 167 12.40 1.51 -10.35
C VAL A 167 12.77 2.91 -10.83
N ARG A 168 12.09 3.93 -10.28
CA ARG A 168 12.58 5.31 -10.37
C ARG A 168 13.44 5.60 -9.15
N GLY A 169 14.74 5.79 -9.33
CA GLY A 169 15.67 6.00 -8.22
C GLY A 169 17.12 5.99 -8.64
N ASP A 170 17.93 6.78 -7.95
CA ASP A 170 19.38 6.77 -8.12
C ASP A 170 20.02 5.78 -7.15
N ARG A 171 21.21 5.29 -7.48
CA ARG A 171 22.02 4.40 -6.61
C ARG A 171 21.34 3.07 -6.20
N VAL A 172 20.31 2.64 -6.92
CA VAL A 172 19.59 1.37 -6.68
C VAL A 172 20.28 0.15 -7.29
N ARG A 173 21.13 0.36 -8.31
CA ARG A 173 21.70 -0.72 -9.13
C ARG A 173 22.46 -1.77 -8.32
N SER A 174 23.35 -1.35 -7.43
CA SER A 174 24.14 -2.28 -6.61
C SER A 174 23.29 -3.14 -5.67
N THR A 175 22.14 -2.62 -5.24
CA THR A 175 21.19 -3.37 -4.41
C THR A 175 20.40 -4.36 -5.26
N ILE A 176 19.97 -3.94 -6.46
CA ILE A 176 19.28 -4.79 -7.42
C ILE A 176 20.17 -5.97 -7.83
N ASP A 177 21.42 -5.73 -8.25
CA ASP A 177 22.34 -6.78 -8.70
C ASP A 177 22.58 -7.85 -7.60
N ARG A 178 22.57 -7.44 -6.34
CA ARG A 178 22.69 -8.36 -5.20
C ARG A 178 21.44 -9.19 -4.95
N LEU A 179 20.26 -8.72 -5.35
CA LEU A 179 18.97 -9.35 -5.05
C LEU A 179 18.38 -10.10 -6.24
N GLU A 180 18.84 -9.82 -7.46
CA GLU A 180 18.30 -10.38 -8.72
C GLU A 180 18.23 -11.91 -8.72
N HIS A 181 19.19 -12.57 -8.06
CA HIS A 181 19.23 -14.04 -7.93
C HIS A 181 18.01 -14.63 -7.20
N HIS A 182 17.29 -13.87 -6.37
CA HIS A 182 16.06 -14.32 -5.72
C HIS A 182 14.85 -14.35 -6.67
N SER A 183 14.88 -13.56 -7.75
CA SER A 183 13.85 -13.53 -8.80
C SER A 183 14.48 -13.37 -10.18
N PRO A 184 15.18 -14.39 -10.70
CA PRO A 184 15.99 -14.29 -11.92
C PRO A 184 15.18 -14.08 -13.21
N LYS A 185 13.85 -14.20 -13.13
CA LYS A 185 12.93 -13.97 -14.25
C LYS A 185 12.37 -12.54 -14.28
N THR A 186 12.51 -11.78 -13.18
CA THR A 186 12.00 -10.42 -13.10
C THR A 186 12.78 -9.51 -14.03
N GLN A 187 12.09 -8.87 -14.97
CA GLN A 187 12.69 -7.91 -15.88
C GLN A 187 12.76 -6.54 -15.21
N VAL A 188 13.99 -6.05 -14.97
CA VAL A 188 14.21 -4.81 -14.22
C VAL A 188 14.52 -3.64 -15.16
N ARG A 189 13.79 -2.54 -15.01
CA ARG A 189 14.06 -1.25 -15.66
C ARG A 189 14.30 -0.17 -14.60
N THR A 190 15.45 0.47 -14.64
CA THR A 190 15.80 1.59 -13.74
C THR A 190 15.75 2.91 -14.48
N ILE A 191 15.14 3.92 -13.87
CA ILE A 191 15.01 5.30 -14.37
C ILE A 191 15.57 6.23 -13.29
N GLY A 192 16.48 7.14 -13.65
CA GLY A 192 17.10 8.05 -12.69
C GLY A 192 16.12 9.09 -12.16
N LEU A 193 16.43 9.70 -11.01
CA LEU A 193 15.55 10.73 -10.42
C LEU A 193 15.52 12.02 -11.26
N ALA A 194 16.59 12.30 -12.02
CA ALA A 194 16.70 13.45 -12.91
C ALA A 194 16.06 13.25 -14.30
N ASN A 195 15.67 12.03 -14.65
CA ASN A 195 14.98 11.74 -15.91
C ASN A 195 13.56 12.31 -15.92
N ASP A 196 13.01 12.50 -17.13
CA ASP A 196 11.63 12.96 -17.28
C ASP A 196 10.65 11.92 -16.71
N LEU A 197 9.59 12.40 -16.05
CA LEU A 197 8.54 11.54 -15.51
C LEU A 197 7.78 10.81 -16.62
N ASP A 198 7.77 11.33 -17.85
CA ASP A 198 7.21 10.64 -19.02
C ASP A 198 7.96 9.34 -19.32
N GLU A 199 9.24 9.20 -18.96
CA GLU A 199 9.93 7.92 -19.10
C GLU A 199 9.31 6.83 -18.21
N VAL A 200 8.82 7.21 -17.02
CA VAL A 200 8.10 6.29 -16.12
C VAL A 200 6.73 5.96 -16.69
N VAL A 201 5.98 6.98 -17.13
CA VAL A 201 4.64 6.79 -17.71
C VAL A 201 4.73 5.87 -18.94
N ASN A 202 5.69 6.12 -19.83
CA ASN A 202 5.93 5.29 -21.01
C ASN A 202 6.40 3.87 -20.65
N ALA A 203 7.17 3.71 -19.56
CA ALA A 203 7.57 2.39 -19.08
C ALA A 203 6.36 1.59 -18.57
N VAL A 204 5.45 2.22 -17.82
CA VAL A 204 4.22 1.60 -17.31
C VAL A 204 3.25 1.28 -18.45
N MET A 205 2.97 2.25 -19.33
CA MET A 205 2.02 2.05 -20.44
C MET A 205 2.58 1.15 -21.56
N GLY A 206 3.90 0.94 -21.59
CA GLY A 206 4.58 0.03 -22.52
C GLY A 206 4.54 -1.44 -22.11
N LEU A 207 4.00 -1.77 -20.93
CA LEU A 207 3.84 -3.15 -20.46
C LEU A 207 2.86 -3.96 -21.34
N PRO A 208 2.89 -5.30 -21.24
CA PRO A 208 1.93 -6.16 -21.93
C PRO A 208 0.46 -5.77 -21.67
N HIS A 209 -0.43 -6.17 -22.59
CA HIS A 209 -1.86 -6.04 -22.37
C HIS A 209 -2.26 -6.81 -21.11
N ASP A 210 -3.11 -6.20 -20.30
CA ASP A 210 -3.67 -6.80 -19.10
C ASP A 210 -2.59 -7.13 -18.05
N THR A 211 -1.58 -6.27 -17.90
CA THR A 211 -0.61 -6.34 -16.79
C THR A 211 -1.17 -5.63 -15.56
N LEU A 212 -1.04 -6.28 -14.39
CA LEU A 212 -1.30 -5.67 -13.08
C LEU A 212 -0.07 -4.91 -12.61
N VAL A 213 -0.18 -3.59 -12.47
CA VAL A 213 0.87 -2.72 -11.95
C VAL A 213 0.55 -2.31 -10.53
N TYR A 214 1.41 -2.64 -9.57
CA TYR A 214 1.30 -2.18 -8.20
C TYR A 214 2.40 -1.15 -7.89
N ALA A 215 2.00 0.10 -7.71
CA ALA A 215 2.89 1.23 -7.44
C ALA A 215 3.18 1.36 -5.95
N ILE A 216 4.45 1.46 -5.57
CA ILE A 216 4.92 1.52 -4.18
C ILE A 216 6.00 2.60 -4.03
N GLY A 217 6.27 3.01 -2.79
CA GLY A 217 7.30 4.00 -2.47
C GLY A 217 6.74 5.40 -2.29
N ASN A 218 7.47 6.40 -2.76
CA ASN A 218 7.15 7.80 -2.47
C ASN A 218 6.09 8.38 -3.39
N GLN A 219 4.97 8.81 -2.79
CA GLN A 219 3.92 9.51 -3.51
C GLN A 219 4.17 11.02 -3.63
N VAL A 220 4.78 11.69 -2.64
CA VAL A 220 4.85 13.16 -2.62
C VAL A 220 5.73 13.73 -3.74
N GLY A 221 5.29 14.84 -4.35
CA GLY A 221 6.02 15.53 -5.42
C GLY A 221 6.00 14.70 -6.71
N PRO A 222 7.15 14.13 -7.17
CA PRO A 222 7.19 13.35 -8.41
C PRO A 222 6.18 12.21 -8.49
N GLY A 223 5.79 11.59 -7.37
CA GLY A 223 4.79 10.53 -7.36
C GLY A 223 3.38 11.04 -7.72
N GLN A 224 2.98 12.21 -7.22
CA GLN A 224 1.71 12.87 -7.55
C GLN A 224 1.68 13.29 -9.01
N ASP A 225 2.79 13.77 -9.54
CA ASP A 225 2.91 14.14 -10.95
C ASP A 225 2.79 12.90 -11.86
N ILE A 226 3.46 11.79 -11.51
CA ILE A 226 3.33 10.51 -12.23
C ILE A 226 1.87 10.03 -12.21
N LEU A 227 1.23 10.04 -11.03
CA LEU A 227 -0.18 9.67 -10.90
C LEU A 227 -1.09 10.56 -11.73
N SER A 228 -0.83 11.87 -11.75
CA SER A 228 -1.62 12.82 -12.54
C SER A 228 -1.48 12.57 -14.04
N ARG A 229 -0.28 12.26 -14.53
CA ARG A 229 -0.04 11.89 -15.93
C ARG A 229 -0.69 10.55 -16.29
N LEU A 230 -0.58 9.53 -15.43
CA LEU A 230 -1.25 8.24 -15.61
C LEU A 230 -2.78 8.36 -15.58
N ALA A 231 -3.33 9.27 -14.77
CA ALA A 231 -4.77 9.51 -14.70
C ALA A 231 -5.35 9.96 -16.06
N GLY A 232 -4.55 10.61 -16.91
CA GLY A 232 -4.95 10.97 -18.27
C GLY A 232 -5.22 9.78 -19.20
N TYR A 233 -4.76 8.59 -18.84
CA TYR A 233 -4.99 7.34 -19.57
C TYR A 233 -6.15 6.52 -18.98
N ARG A 234 -6.89 7.03 -18.00
CA ARG A 234 -8.00 6.30 -17.40
C ARG A 234 -9.04 5.91 -18.45
N TYR A 235 -9.28 4.61 -18.55
CA TYR A 235 -10.29 4.02 -19.41
C TYR A 235 -11.64 4.10 -18.70
N HIS A 236 -12.62 4.75 -19.34
CA HIS A 236 -13.93 5.02 -18.72
C HIS A 236 -15.05 4.04 -19.13
N GLY A 237 -14.72 2.95 -19.82
CA GLY A 237 -15.73 2.07 -20.42
C GLY A 237 -15.99 2.44 -21.86
#